data_AF-A0AAY4B3P6-F1
#
_entry.id   AF-A0AAY4B3P6-F1
#
_cell.length_a   1.000
_cell.length_b   1.000
_cell.length_c   1.000
_cell.angle_alpha   90.00
_cell.angle_beta   90.00
_cell.angle_gamma   90.00
#
_symmetry.space_group_name_H-M   'P 1'
#
loop_
_entity.id
_entity.type
_entity.pdbx_description
1 polymer ?
#
loop_
_entity_poly.entity_id
_entity_poly.type
_entity_poly.pdbx_seq_one_letter_code
_entity_poly.pdbx_strand_id
1 'polypeptide(L)'
;MAAAVVRGIGSNLAKNLRELRLHLCQTSASSKGARDFVEQHYVTLKKANPDFPILIRECSGIQPKLWARYDFGKESSIALDNMNADQVAKAIETAVKTKP
;
A
#
# COMPACT_ATOMS: atom_id res chain seq x y z
N MET A 1 -1.73 13.51 -7.52
CA MET A 1 -2.10 13.86 -6.13
C MET A 1 -1.57 12.83 -5.12
N ALA A 2 -1.23 11.62 -5.57
CA ALA A 2 -0.64 10.52 -4.82
C ALA A 2 0.55 10.93 -3.94
N ALA A 3 1.49 11.74 -4.45
CA ALA A 3 2.68 12.15 -3.68
C ALA A 3 2.33 12.96 -2.41
N ALA A 4 1.30 13.80 -2.45
CA ALA A 4 0.84 14.57 -1.30
C ALA A 4 0.15 13.67 -0.27
N VAL A 5 -0.68 12.74 -0.75
CA VAL A 5 -1.31 11.70 0.09
C VAL A 5 -0.23 10.86 0.77
N VAL A 6 0.73 10.34 0.02
CA VAL A 6 1.90 9.57 0.50
C VAL A 6 2.69 10.31 1.58
N ARG A 7 2.96 11.60 1.40
CA ARG A 7 3.62 12.43 2.42
C ARG A 7 2.77 12.60 3.68
N GLY A 8 1.45 12.76 3.54
CA GLY A 8 0.52 12.87 4.67
C GLY A 8 0.33 11.56 5.43
N ILE A 9 0.36 10.42 4.75
CA ILE A 9 0.31 9.09 5.38
C ILE A 9 1.62 8.83 6.15
N GLY A 10 2.75 9.29 5.62
CA GLY A 10 4.10 9.02 6.11
C GLY A 10 4.36 9.35 7.58
N SER A 11 3.55 10.19 8.23
CA SER A 11 3.70 10.57 9.64
C SER A 11 2.76 9.82 10.61
N ASN A 12 1.81 9.00 10.12
CA ASN A 12 0.81 8.33 10.96
C ASN A 12 0.64 6.81 10.71
N LEU A 13 1.35 6.20 9.75
CA LEU A 13 1.23 4.75 9.44
C LEU A 13 1.40 3.86 10.69
N ALA A 14 2.44 4.11 11.48
CA ALA A 14 2.83 3.25 12.60
C ALA A 14 1.92 3.34 13.84
N LYS A 15 0.92 4.23 13.85
CA LYS A 15 0.03 4.39 15.03
C LYS A 15 -1.06 3.32 15.10
N ASN A 16 -1.58 2.88 13.95
CA ASN A 16 -2.71 1.95 13.88
C ASN A 16 -2.37 0.65 13.14
N LEU A 17 -1.35 0.68 12.26
CA LEU A 17 -0.94 -0.47 11.47
C LEU A 17 0.36 -1.05 12.02
N ARG A 18 0.45 -2.38 11.97
CA ARG A 18 1.66 -3.13 12.28
C ARG A 18 2.45 -3.49 11.04
N GLU A 19 1.77 -3.76 9.93
CA GLU A 19 2.41 -4.05 8.66
C GLU A 19 1.49 -3.78 7.47
N LEU A 20 2.13 -3.52 6.34
CA LEU A 20 1.47 -3.35 5.05
C LEU A 20 2.09 -4.34 4.06
N ARG A 21 1.28 -5.17 3.42
CA ARG A 21 1.75 -6.14 2.41
C ARG A 21 1.09 -5.85 1.07
N LEU A 22 1.88 -5.43 0.10
CA LEU A 22 1.41 -5.15 -1.25
C LEU A 22 1.74 -6.33 -2.16
N HIS A 23 0.70 -7.00 -2.64
CA HIS A 23 0.80 -8.04 -3.65
C HIS A 23 0.56 -7.44 -5.02
N LEU A 24 1.47 -7.64 -5.96
CA LEU A 24 1.34 -7.13 -7.33
C LEU A 24 1.87 -8.13 -8.36
N CYS A 25 1.41 -8.01 -9.60
CA CYS A 25 1.93 -8.77 -10.73
C CYS A 25 2.91 -7.93 -11.57
N GLN A 26 3.99 -8.56 -12.02
CA GLN A 26 5.02 -7.92 -12.83
C GLN A 26 4.57 -7.61 -14.25
N THR A 27 3.62 -8.37 -14.80
CA THR A 27 3.25 -8.31 -16.23
C THR A 27 1.79 -7.89 -16.46
N SER A 28 0.86 -8.27 -15.58
CA SER A 28 -0.57 -8.03 -15.79
C SER A 28 -0.93 -6.53 -15.85
N ALA A 29 -1.83 -6.19 -16.79
CA ALA A 29 -2.36 -4.83 -16.94
C ALA A 29 -3.08 -4.32 -15.70
N SER A 30 -3.78 -5.22 -14.98
CA SER A 30 -4.46 -4.92 -13.71
C SER A 30 -3.55 -4.38 -12.62
N SER A 31 -2.28 -4.79 -12.61
CA SER A 31 -1.29 -4.37 -11.62
C SER A 31 -0.46 -3.16 -12.06
N LYS A 32 -0.76 -2.55 -13.22
CA LYS A 32 0.03 -1.43 -13.76
C LYS A 32 0.09 -0.25 -12.78
N GLY A 33 -1.04 0.21 -12.24
CA GLY A 33 -1.03 1.33 -11.30
C GLY A 33 -0.37 1.01 -9.95
N ALA A 34 -0.35 -0.25 -9.52
CA ALA A 34 0.40 -0.67 -8.34
C ALA A 34 1.92 -0.67 -8.59
N ARG A 35 2.37 -1.06 -9.78
CA ARG A 35 3.77 -0.97 -10.20
C ARG A 35 4.23 0.49 -10.24
N ASP A 36 3.47 1.35 -10.92
CA ASP A 36 3.77 2.79 -11.02
C ASP A 36 3.85 3.45 -9.63
N PHE A 37 2.97 3.04 -8.71
CA PHE A 37 3.00 3.49 -7.32
C PHE A 37 4.27 3.07 -6.59
N VAL A 38 4.70 1.82 -6.76
CA VAL A 38 5.94 1.32 -6.13
C VAL A 38 7.14 2.09 -6.66
N GLU A 39 7.27 2.27 -7.97
CA GLU A 39 8.41 2.97 -8.57
C GLU A 39 8.53 4.42 -8.10
N GLN A 40 7.41 5.15 -8.03
CA GLN A 40 7.43 6.59 -7.75
C GLN A 40 7.35 6.95 -6.26
N HIS A 41 6.68 6.13 -5.45
CA HIS A 41 6.26 6.53 -4.11
C HIS A 41 6.79 5.65 -2.97
N TYR A 42 7.18 4.40 -3.24
CA TYR A 42 7.63 3.47 -2.21
C TYR A 42 8.86 3.99 -1.44
N VAL A 43 9.87 4.50 -2.14
CA VAL A 43 11.11 4.97 -1.52
C VAL A 43 10.84 6.12 -0.55
N THR A 44 9.94 7.04 -0.92
CA THR A 44 9.55 8.17 -0.06
C THR A 44 8.80 7.69 1.17
N LEU A 45 7.88 6.73 1.02
CA LEU A 45 7.15 6.13 2.14
C LEU A 45 8.07 5.43 3.14
N LYS A 46 9.02 4.63 2.62
CA LYS A 46 9.95 3.87 3.45
C LYS A 46 10.95 4.77 4.16
N LYS A 47 11.40 5.85 3.51
CA LYS A 47 12.25 6.88 4.16
C LYS A 47 11.51 7.61 5.27
N ALA A 48 10.21 7.88 5.11
CA ALA A 48 9.40 8.50 6.16
C ALA A 48 9.12 7.55 7.34
N ASN A 49 9.13 6.23 7.11
CA ASN A 49 8.83 5.21 8.12
C ASN A 49 9.89 4.09 8.11
N PRO A 50 11.08 4.33 8.70
CA PRO A 50 12.15 3.34 8.69
C PRO A 50 11.75 2.05 9.43
N ASP A 51 11.06 2.18 10.57
CA ASP A 51 10.70 1.05 11.44
C ASP A 51 9.44 0.30 10.99
N PHE A 52 8.67 0.87 10.06
CA PHE A 52 7.42 0.26 9.59
C PHE A 52 7.70 -0.79 8.50
N PRO A 53 7.22 -2.04 8.66
CA PRO A 53 7.41 -3.09 7.67
C PRO A 53 6.42 -2.93 6.51
N ILE A 54 6.93 -2.48 5.36
CA ILE A 54 6.22 -2.45 4.08
C ILE A 54 6.76 -3.59 3.22
N LEU A 55 5.97 -4.65 3.10
CA LEU A 55 6.33 -5.87 2.39
C LEU A 55 5.76 -5.84 0.97
N ILE A 56 6.64 -5.70 -0.03
CA ILE A 56 6.26 -5.88 -1.43
C ILE A 56 6.42 -7.36 -1.78
N ARG A 57 5.39 -7.95 -2.38
CA ARG A 57 5.36 -9.34 -2.84
C ARG A 57 4.91 -9.37 -4.29
N GLU A 58 5.84 -9.58 -5.19
CA GLU A 58 5.55 -9.71 -6.59
C GLU A 58 5.28 -11.17 -6.94
N CYS A 59 4.18 -11.46 -7.63
CA CYS A 59 3.82 -12.81 -8.04
C CYS A 59 3.14 -12.77 -9.41
N SER A 60 3.35 -13.81 -10.22
CA SER A 60 2.75 -13.91 -11.55
C SER A 60 1.30 -14.40 -11.48
N GLY A 61 0.40 -13.81 -12.27
CA GLY A 61 -0.99 -14.27 -12.41
C GLY A 61 -1.90 -13.95 -11.22
N ILE A 62 -1.45 -13.14 -10.26
CA ILE A 62 -2.28 -12.71 -9.12
C ILE A 62 -3.00 -11.40 -9.40
N GLN A 63 -4.16 -11.23 -8.76
CA GLN A 63 -4.80 -9.92 -8.66
C GLN A 63 -4.06 -9.06 -7.64
N PRO A 64 -3.79 -7.78 -7.95
CA PRO A 64 -3.11 -6.90 -7.03
C PRO A 64 -3.97 -6.70 -5.78
N LYS A 65 -3.36 -6.90 -4.61
CA LYS A 65 -4.06 -6.88 -3.32
C LYS A 65 -3.21 -6.21 -2.26
N LEU A 66 -3.81 -5.29 -1.52
CA LEU A 66 -3.24 -4.65 -0.36
C LEU A 66 -3.71 -5.36 0.90
N TRP A 67 -2.77 -5.77 1.73
CA TRP A 67 -3.03 -6.26 3.07
C TRP A 67 -2.55 -5.25 4.09
N ALA A 68 -3.39 -4.97 5.06
CA ALA A 68 -3.11 -4.08 6.17
C ALA A 68 -3.41 -4.83 7.47
N ARG A 69 -2.39 -5.09 8.28
CA ARG A 69 -2.53 -5.71 9.60
C ARG A 69 -2.48 -4.64 10.67
N TYR A 70 -3.47 -4.67 11.56
CA TYR A 70 -3.62 -3.77 12.69
C TYR A 70 -3.22 -4.46 13.99
N ASP A 71 -3.38 -3.73 15.10
CA ASP A 71 -3.28 -4.31 16.43
C ASP A 71 -4.26 -5.47 16.65
N PHE A 72 -3.93 -6.32 17.62
CA PHE A 72 -4.70 -7.51 17.98
C PHE A 72 -4.86 -8.53 16.84
N GLY A 73 -3.97 -8.51 15.84
CA GLY A 73 -3.95 -9.50 14.76
C GLY A 73 -5.07 -9.35 13.73
N LYS A 74 -5.81 -8.24 13.74
CA LYS A 74 -6.83 -7.97 12.73
C LYS A 74 -6.17 -7.65 11.39
N GLU A 75 -6.61 -8.30 10.33
CA GLU A 75 -6.12 -8.06 8.97
C GLU A 75 -7.26 -7.60 8.05
N SER A 76 -6.99 -6.58 7.24
CA SER A 76 -7.88 -6.13 6.17
C SER A 76 -7.22 -6.39 4.82
N SER A 77 -8.04 -6.77 3.84
CA SER A 77 -7.58 -6.97 2.47
C SER A 77 -8.39 -6.09 1.52
N ILE A 78 -7.70 -5.35 0.65
CA ILE A 78 -8.30 -4.45 -0.33
C ILE A 78 -7.80 -4.88 -1.71
N ALA A 79 -8.72 -5.20 -2.62
CA ALA A 79 -8.38 -5.48 -4.00
C ALA A 79 -8.02 -4.17 -4.72
N LEU A 80 -6.90 -4.16 -5.44
CA LEU A 80 -6.39 -3.01 -6.19
C LEU A 80 -6.52 -3.21 -7.71
N ASP A 81 -7.50 -4.02 -8.13
CA ASP A 81 -7.64 -4.43 -9.53
C ASP A 81 -7.99 -3.23 -10.43
N ASN A 82 -7.21 -3.04 -11.49
CA ASN A 82 -7.32 -1.95 -12.47
C ASN A 82 -7.32 -0.54 -11.86
N MET A 83 -6.71 -0.36 -10.68
CA MET A 83 -6.60 0.95 -10.04
C MET A 83 -5.40 1.74 -10.56
N ASN A 84 -5.55 3.05 -10.70
CA ASN A 84 -4.45 3.97 -10.99
C ASN A 84 -3.59 4.24 -9.75
N ALA A 85 -2.36 4.74 -9.92
CA ALA A 85 -1.45 5.04 -8.80
C ALA A 85 -2.06 5.99 -7.75
N ASP A 86 -2.85 6.99 -8.18
CA ASP A 86 -3.59 7.89 -7.26
C ASP A 86 -4.67 7.16 -6.46
N GLN A 87 -5.34 6.16 -7.05
CA GLN A 87 -6.36 5.36 -6.36
C GLN A 87 -5.71 4.38 -5.37
N VAL A 88 -4.57 3.80 -5.73
CA VAL A 88 -3.76 2.96 -4.82
C VAL A 88 -3.32 3.77 -3.61
N ALA A 89 -2.84 5.00 -3.81
CA ALA A 89 -2.48 5.89 -2.70
C ALA A 89 -3.67 6.18 -1.77
N LYS A 90 -4.86 6.45 -2.33
CA LYS A 90 -6.09 6.63 -1.55
C LYS A 90 -6.51 5.36 -0.80
N ALA A 91 -6.38 4.18 -1.40
CA ALA A 91 -6.69 2.92 -0.74
C ALA A 91 -5.79 2.68 0.49
N ILE A 92 -4.50 3.03 0.38
CA ILE A 92 -3.57 2.98 1.51
C ILE A 92 -3.95 4.01 2.58
N GLU A 93 -4.34 5.22 2.18
CA GLU A 93 -4.82 6.25 3.11
C GLU A 93 -6.06 5.79 3.89
N THR A 94 -7.02 5.18 3.21
CA THR A 94 -8.20 4.59 3.83
C THR A 94 -7.81 3.49 4.81
N ALA A 95 -6.89 2.59 4.43
CA ALA A 95 -6.38 1.55 5.33
C ALA A 95 -5.70 2.14 6.59
N VAL A 96 -5.02 3.27 6.47
CA VAL A 96 -4.35 3.92 7.62
C VAL A 96 -5.33 4.65 8.54
N LYS A 97 -6.39 5.24 7.98
CA LYS A 97 -7.45 5.91 8.75
C LYS A 97 -8.44 4.93 9.37
N THR A 98 -8.59 3.74 8.80
CA THR A 98 -9.50 2.73 9.31
C THR A 98 -8.95 2.20 10.63
N LYS A 99 -9.64 2.50 11.73
CA LYS A 99 -9.38 1.92 13.05
C LYS A 99 -10.38 0.75 13.24
N PRO A 100 -9.92 -0.50 13.24
CA PRO A 100 -10.79 -1.66 13.40
C PRO A 100 -11.19 -1.94 14.85
#